data_AF-A0A7Y3ASD8-F1
#
_entry.id   AF-A0A7Y3ASD8-F1
#
_cell.length_a   1.000
_cell.length_b   1.000
_cell.length_c   1.000
_cell.angle_alpha   90.00
_cell.angle_beta   90.00
_cell.angle_gamma   90.00
#
_symmetry.space_group_name_H-M   'P 1'
#
loop_
_entity.id
_entity.type
_entity.pdbx_description
1 polymer ?
#
loop_
_entity_poly.entity_id
_entity_poly.type
_entity_poly.pdbx_seq_one_letter_code
_entity_poly.pdbx_strand_id
1 'polypeptide(L)'
;MRAVFTSTLVLVLLIQFSMRGQVEQDKALHFAAGAFAGATGALIASKVTKRNRFWTVTGSVAASLLAGLAKEAIDTGNGSEWDNGDLGATVLGGVTVGVSIELFSKKEGKYYVKRDKSARKKKKKDKSMALY
;
A
#
# COMPACT_ATOMS: atom_id res chain seq x y z
N MET A 1 -5.31 -28.91 24.67
CA MET A 1 -4.91 -28.00 23.57
C MET A 1 -6.09 -27.50 22.75
N ARG A 2 -7.01 -28.34 22.25
CA ARG A 2 -8.18 -27.91 21.46
C ARG A 2 -9.11 -26.92 22.18
N ALA A 3 -9.45 -27.18 23.44
CA ALA A 3 -10.36 -26.33 24.22
C ALA A 3 -9.82 -24.91 24.45
N VAL A 4 -8.52 -24.78 24.73
CA VAL A 4 -7.86 -23.47 24.91
C VAL A 4 -7.89 -22.67 23.61
N PHE A 5 -7.70 -23.34 22.47
CA PHE A 5 -7.74 -22.72 21.15
C PHE A 5 -9.14 -22.25 20.76
N THR A 6 -10.19 -23.03 21.09
CA THR A 6 -11.58 -22.59 20.91
C THR A 6 -11.94 -21.45 21.85
N SER A 7 -11.50 -21.46 23.11
CA SER A 7 -11.76 -20.39 24.06
C SER A 7 -11.06 -19.08 23.66
N THR A 8 -9.81 -19.13 23.18
CA THR A 8 -9.13 -17.92 22.67
C THR A 8 -9.74 -17.41 21.38
N LEU A 9 -10.16 -18.29 20.46
CA LEU A 9 -10.82 -17.90 19.22
C LEU A 9 -12.19 -17.25 19.47
N VAL A 10 -12.97 -17.78 20.43
CA VAL A 10 -14.24 -17.19 20.85
C VAL A 10 -14.02 -15.83 21.53
N LEU A 11 -13.00 -15.69 22.37
CA LEU A 11 -12.64 -14.41 23.00
C LEU A 11 -12.28 -13.34 21.95
N VAL A 12 -11.47 -13.71 20.95
CA VAL A 12 -11.11 -12.81 19.84
C VAL A 12 -12.35 -12.40 19.05
N LEU A 13 -13.25 -13.33 18.72
CA LEU A 13 -14.49 -13.04 17.99
C LEU A 13 -15.46 -12.13 18.77
N LEU A 14 -15.55 -12.28 20.10
CA LEU A 14 -16.37 -11.43 20.96
C LEU A 14 -15.83 -9.99 21.02
N ILE A 15 -14.50 -9.81 21.07
CA ILE A 15 -13.88 -8.49 21.01
C ILE A 15 -14.21 -7.79 19.69
N GLN A 16 -14.26 -8.51 18.55
CA GLN A 16 -14.62 -7.91 17.26
C GLN A 16 -16.07 -7.40 17.20
N PHE A 17 -17.01 -8.05 17.90
CA PHE A 17 -18.42 -7.66 17.87
C PHE A 17 -18.69 -6.37 18.66
N SER A 18 -17.93 -6.13 19.74
CA SER A 18 -17.98 -4.91 20.55
C SER A 18 -17.36 -3.67 19.89
N MET A 19 -16.70 -3.83 18.74
CA MET A 19 -15.99 -2.74 18.04
C MET A 19 -16.83 -2.05 16.97
N ARG A 20 -18.01 -2.59 16.59
CA ARG A 20 -18.85 -2.08 15.49
C ARG A 20 -19.40 -0.66 15.70
N GLY A 21 -19.28 -0.08 16.90
CA GLY A 21 -19.66 1.30 17.21
C GLY A 21 -18.53 2.18 17.75
N GLN A 22 -17.27 1.72 17.74
CA GLN A 22 -16.13 2.50 18.28
C GLN A 22 -15.42 3.34 17.23
N VAL A 23 -15.53 2.99 15.95
CA VAL A 23 -14.94 3.77 14.85
C VAL A 23 -16.02 4.70 14.33
N GLU A 24 -15.83 5.99 14.57
CA GLU A 24 -16.66 7.05 14.00
C GLU A 24 -16.72 6.90 12.48
N GLN A 25 -17.94 6.96 11.91
CA GLN A 25 -18.16 6.71 10.49
C GLN A 25 -17.32 7.63 9.61
N ASP A 26 -17.09 8.86 10.07
CA ASP A 26 -16.24 9.84 9.42
C ASP A 26 -14.78 9.35 9.32
N LYS A 27 -14.21 8.89 10.43
CA LYS A 27 -12.86 8.31 10.46
C LYS A 27 -12.72 7.06 9.59
N ALA A 28 -13.78 6.27 9.47
CA ALA A 28 -13.82 5.14 8.54
C ALA A 28 -13.77 5.61 7.07
N LEU A 29 -14.41 6.74 6.74
CA LEU A 29 -14.36 7.33 5.42
C LEU A 29 -12.97 7.89 5.10
N HIS A 30 -12.33 8.58 6.05
CA HIS A 30 -10.95 9.05 5.93
C HIS A 30 -9.97 7.87 5.71
N PHE A 31 -10.13 6.80 6.48
CA PHE A 31 -9.38 5.56 6.27
C PHE A 31 -9.59 4.99 4.86
N ALA A 32 -10.84 4.89 4.39
CA ALA A 32 -11.14 4.37 3.06
C ALA A 32 -10.54 5.24 1.94
N ALA A 33 -10.63 6.57 2.08
CA ALA A 33 -10.02 7.53 1.16
C ALA A 33 -8.49 7.37 1.13
N GLY A 34 -7.89 7.23 2.31
CA GLY A 34 -6.47 6.94 2.48
C GLY A 34 -6.02 5.64 1.83
N ALA A 35 -6.79 4.57 1.99
CA ALA A 35 -6.56 3.28 1.35
C ALA A 35 -6.62 3.39 -0.18
N PHE A 36 -7.59 4.14 -0.72
CA PHE A 36 -7.72 4.36 -2.16
C PHE A 36 -6.57 5.20 -2.73
N ALA A 37 -6.23 6.30 -2.07
CA ALA A 37 -5.08 7.13 -2.41
C ALA A 37 -3.78 6.33 -2.33
N GLY A 38 -3.62 5.53 -1.29
CA GLY A 38 -2.48 4.65 -1.10
C GLY A 38 -2.37 3.55 -2.15
N ALA A 39 -3.49 2.94 -2.58
CA ALA A 39 -3.48 1.98 -3.69
C ALA A 39 -2.98 2.64 -4.98
N THR A 40 -3.48 3.85 -5.27
CA THR A 40 -3.09 4.63 -6.44
C THR A 40 -1.60 5.00 -6.41
N GLY A 41 -1.12 5.50 -5.27
CA GLY A 41 0.30 5.81 -5.06
C GLY A 41 1.20 4.60 -5.20
N ALA A 42 0.81 3.46 -4.64
CA ALA A 42 1.52 2.19 -4.79
C ALA A 42 1.59 1.76 -6.26
N LEU A 43 0.49 1.87 -7.02
CA LEU A 43 0.47 1.54 -8.45
C LEU A 43 1.43 2.42 -9.25
N ILE A 44 1.42 3.74 -9.02
CA ILE A 44 2.31 4.69 -9.70
C ILE A 44 3.77 4.38 -9.33
N ALA A 45 4.08 4.27 -8.05
CA ALA A 45 5.43 4.01 -7.58
C ALA A 45 5.96 2.65 -8.09
N SER A 46 5.12 1.62 -8.12
CA SER A 46 5.50 0.32 -8.69
C SER A 46 5.84 0.40 -10.18
N LYS A 47 5.14 1.23 -10.96
CA LYS A 47 5.45 1.44 -12.39
C LYS A 47 6.76 2.19 -12.57
N VAL A 48 6.96 3.28 -11.84
CA VAL A 48 8.16 4.14 -11.96
C VAL A 48 9.42 3.41 -11.49
N THR A 49 9.31 2.62 -10.42
CA THR A 49 10.46 1.98 -9.77
C THR A 49 10.68 0.53 -10.17
N LYS A 50 10.08 0.09 -11.28
CA LYS A 50 10.20 -1.28 -11.80
C LYS A 50 9.81 -2.35 -10.76
N ARG A 51 8.71 -2.12 -10.05
CA ARG A 51 8.12 -2.96 -8.99
C ARG A 51 9.02 -3.14 -7.78
N ASN A 52 9.78 -2.11 -7.41
CA ASN A 52 10.49 -2.11 -6.14
C ASN A 52 9.48 -2.03 -4.98
N ARG A 53 9.52 -3.00 -4.06
CA ARG A 53 8.58 -3.12 -2.94
C ARG A 53 8.65 -1.94 -2.00
N PHE A 54 9.87 -1.55 -1.60
CA PHE A 54 10.07 -0.41 -0.70
C PHE A 54 9.42 0.84 -1.29
N TRP A 55 9.68 1.13 -2.57
CA TRP A 55 9.07 2.28 -3.24
C TRP A 55 7.57 2.15 -3.45
N THR A 56 7.05 0.93 -3.61
CA THR A 56 5.60 0.67 -3.71
C THR A 56 4.89 0.99 -2.40
N VAL A 57 5.45 0.55 -1.26
CA VAL A 57 4.92 0.84 0.07
C VAL A 57 5.05 2.33 0.38
N THR A 58 6.23 2.91 0.17
CA THR A 58 6.46 4.35 0.38
C THR A 58 5.55 5.21 -0.49
N GLY A 59 5.32 4.82 -1.75
CA GLY A 59 4.38 5.50 -2.63
C GLY A 59 2.93 5.42 -2.13
N SER A 60 2.56 4.31 -1.48
CA SER A 60 1.26 4.16 -0.84
C SER A 60 1.07 5.13 0.32
N VAL A 61 2.02 5.14 1.26
CA VAL A 61 1.98 6.01 2.43
C VAL A 61 2.03 7.48 2.01
N ALA A 62 2.94 7.84 1.11
CA ALA A 62 3.09 9.22 0.64
C ALA A 62 1.83 9.74 -0.05
N ALA A 63 1.20 8.93 -0.91
CA ALA A 63 -0.03 9.34 -1.58
C ALA A 63 -1.19 9.54 -0.59
N SER A 64 -1.33 8.65 0.40
CA SER A 64 -2.36 8.81 1.44
C SER A 64 -2.11 10.03 2.34
N LEU A 65 -0.85 10.31 2.69
CA LEU A 65 -0.48 11.49 3.46
C LEU A 65 -0.77 12.78 2.69
N LEU A 66 -0.38 12.85 1.41
CA LEU A 66 -0.67 14.00 0.56
C LEU A 66 -2.17 14.23 0.39
N ALA A 67 -2.95 13.16 0.23
CA ALA A 67 -4.41 13.25 0.13
C ALA A 67 -5.04 13.77 1.42
N GLY A 68 -4.60 13.27 2.58
CA GLY A 68 -5.07 13.74 3.88
C GLY A 68 -4.71 15.21 4.13
N LEU A 69 -3.45 15.59 3.92
CA LEU A 69 -3.00 16.99 4.05
C LEU A 69 -3.79 17.93 3.12
N ALA A 70 -4.06 17.50 1.89
CA ALA A 70 -4.84 18.29 0.96
C ALA A 70 -6.30 18.47 1.41
N LYS A 71 -6.94 17.41 1.95
CA LYS A 71 -8.31 17.48 2.47
C LYS A 71 -8.40 18.42 3.67
N GLU A 72 -7.56 18.22 4.67
CA GLU A 72 -7.52 19.05 5.89
C GLU A 72 -7.20 20.53 5.58
N ALA A 73 -6.31 20.79 4.63
CA ALA A 73 -5.99 22.17 4.21
C ALA A 73 -7.17 22.85 3.52
N ILE A 74 -7.93 22.13 2.69
CA ILE A 74 -9.14 22.66 2.04
C ILE A 74 -10.23 22.92 3.09
N ASP A 75 -10.43 22.00 4.02
CA ASP A 75 -11.45 22.14 5.06
C ASP A 75 -11.15 23.32 5.99
N THR A 76 -9.89 23.48 6.39
CA THR A 76 -9.44 24.65 7.17
C THR A 76 -9.68 25.95 6.40
N GLY A 77 -9.43 25.96 5.09
CA GLY A 77 -9.73 27.09 4.22
C GLY A 77 -11.23 27.42 4.11
N ASN A 78 -12.09 26.42 4.31
CA ASN A 78 -13.55 26.55 4.27
C ASN A 78 -14.17 26.84 5.64
N GLY A 79 -13.36 26.99 6.69
CA GLY A 79 -13.81 27.34 8.04
C GLY A 79 -14.03 26.15 8.99
N SER A 80 -13.65 24.94 8.60
CA SER A 80 -13.60 23.78 9.51
C SER A 80 -12.30 23.79 10.33
N GLU A 81 -12.29 23.08 11.47
CA GLU A 81 -11.08 22.89 12.27
C GLU A 81 -10.22 21.74 11.68
N TRP A 82 -8.91 21.86 11.81
CA TRP A 82 -7.95 20.84 11.40
C TRP A 82 -8.01 19.63 12.35
N ASP A 83 -8.31 18.43 11.85
CA ASP A 83 -8.31 17.20 12.66
C ASP A 83 -7.12 16.28 12.31
N ASN A 84 -6.17 16.19 13.25
CA ASN A 84 -5.06 15.24 13.16
C ASN A 84 -5.53 13.78 13.17
N GLY A 85 -6.70 13.49 13.74
CA GLY A 85 -7.32 12.17 13.74
C GLY A 85 -7.75 11.73 12.34
N ASP A 86 -8.24 12.65 11.52
CA ASP A 86 -8.71 12.38 10.16
C ASP A 86 -7.55 12.25 9.17
N LEU A 87 -6.52 13.09 9.36
CA LEU A 87 -5.22 12.90 8.71
C LEU A 87 -4.61 11.53 9.08
N GLY A 88 -4.63 11.18 10.37
CA GLY A 88 -4.11 9.91 10.87
C GLY A 88 -4.86 8.71 10.29
N ALA A 89 -6.19 8.76 10.27
CA ALA A 89 -7.03 7.73 9.67
C ALA A 89 -6.72 7.54 8.18
N THR A 90 -6.56 8.65 7.45
CA THR A 90 -6.17 8.64 6.03
C THR A 90 -4.81 7.99 5.82
N VAL A 91 -3.79 8.36 6.61
CA VAL A 91 -2.45 7.74 6.51
C VAL A 91 -2.50 6.25 6.86
N LEU A 92 -3.25 5.87 7.90
CA LEU A 92 -3.41 4.46 8.29
C LEU A 92 -4.06 3.62 7.19
N GLY A 93 -5.01 4.18 6.44
CA GLY A 93 -5.59 3.55 5.25
C GLY A 93 -4.52 3.22 4.21
N GLY A 94 -3.65 4.19 3.89
CA GLY A 94 -2.55 4.00 2.95
C GLY A 94 -1.50 3.03 3.44
N VAL A 95 -1.12 3.08 4.73
CA VAL A 95 -0.20 2.10 5.34
C VAL A 95 -0.79 0.70 5.26
N THR A 96 -2.06 0.52 5.58
CA THR A 96 -2.74 -0.78 5.53
C THR A 96 -2.71 -1.38 4.12
N VAL A 97 -2.98 -0.56 3.10
CA VAL A 97 -2.88 -0.99 1.70
C VAL A 97 -1.44 -1.27 1.30
N GLY A 98 -0.49 -0.41 1.67
CA GLY A 98 0.94 -0.61 1.40
C GLY A 98 1.45 -1.94 1.95
N VAL A 99 1.17 -2.23 3.22
CA VAL A 99 1.52 -3.50 3.88
C VAL A 99 0.79 -4.67 3.22
N SER A 100 -0.49 -4.52 2.88
CA SER A 100 -1.24 -5.56 2.17
C SER A 100 -0.61 -5.87 0.82
N ILE A 101 -0.24 -4.84 0.04
CA ILE A 101 0.46 -4.99 -1.23
C ILE A 101 1.81 -5.67 -1.00
N GLU A 102 2.57 -5.32 0.03
CA GLU A 102 3.85 -5.97 0.32
C GLU A 102 3.69 -7.46 0.65
N LEU A 103 2.69 -7.80 1.48
CA LEU A 103 2.41 -9.15 1.93
C LEU A 103 1.90 -10.05 0.79
N PHE A 104 1.01 -9.52 -0.05
CA PHE A 104 0.38 -10.26 -1.14
C PHE A 104 1.11 -10.12 -2.49
N SER A 105 2.03 -9.16 -2.63
CA SER A 105 2.96 -9.15 -3.75
C SER A 105 3.83 -10.39 -3.64
N LYS A 106 3.58 -11.37 -4.52
CA LYS A 106 4.41 -12.56 -4.66
C LYS A 106 5.89 -12.14 -4.67
N LYS A 107 6.78 -12.91 -4.03
CA LYS A 107 8.23 -12.79 -4.29
C LYS A 107 8.43 -13.13 -5.77
N GLU A 108 8.32 -12.15 -6.66
CA GLU A 108 8.62 -12.35 -8.06
C GLU A 108 10.14 -12.48 -8.22
N GLY A 109 10.64 -13.65 -7.84
CA GLY A 109 11.60 -14.32 -8.70
C GLY A 109 10.92 -14.56 -10.05
N LYS A 110 11.27 -13.72 -11.02
CA LYS A 110 11.26 -14.04 -12.46
C LYS A 110 9.92 -14.16 -13.19
N TYR A 111 8.99 -13.20 -13.16
CA TYR A 111 8.04 -13.09 -14.31
C TYR A 111 7.80 -11.62 -14.73
N TYR A 112 8.20 -11.33 -15.98
CA TYR A 112 8.00 -10.08 -16.73
C TYR A 112 8.82 -8.84 -16.33
N VAL A 113 10.13 -9.00 -16.14
CA VAL A 113 11.02 -8.07 -16.84
C VAL A 113 11.05 -8.55 -18.27
N LYS A 114 10.59 -7.73 -19.23
CA LYS A 114 10.93 -7.86 -20.65
C LYS A 114 12.44 -7.75 -20.72
N ARG A 115 13.13 -8.85 -20.40
CA ARG A 115 14.58 -8.98 -20.41
C ARG A 115 14.95 -8.70 -21.84
N ASP A 116 15.51 -7.52 -22.05
CA ASP A 116 15.85 -6.99 -23.36
C ASP A 116 16.55 -8.07 -24.19
N LYS A 117 15.78 -8.75 -25.06
CA LYS A 117 16.31 -9.84 -25.90
C LYS A 117 17.39 -9.27 -26.83
N SER A 118 17.33 -7.96 -27.12
CA SER A 118 18.29 -7.18 -27.88
C SER A 118 19.68 -7.20 -27.25
N ALA A 119 19.81 -6.88 -25.96
CA ALA A 119 21.09 -6.90 -25.25
C ALA A 119 21.76 -8.30 -25.23
N ARG A 120 20.97 -9.37 -25.10
CA ARG A 120 21.49 -10.74 -25.11
C ARG A 120 21.90 -11.20 -26.51
N LYS A 121 21.18 -10.76 -27.56
CA LYS A 121 21.51 -11.03 -28.97
C LYS A 121 22.78 -10.27 -29.39
N LYS A 122 22.93 -9.02 -28.95
CA LYS A 122 24.13 -8.19 -29.18
C LYS A 122 25.37 -8.81 -28.54
N LYS A 123 25.28 -9.20 -27.26
CA LYS A 123 26.40 -9.87 -26.56
C LYS A 123 26.79 -11.23 -27.17
N LYS A 124 25.83 -11.95 -27.79
CA LYS A 124 26.12 -13.21 -28.50
C LYS A 124 26.79 -12.94 -29.85
N LYS A 125 26.36 -11.88 -30.57
CA LYS A 125 26.97 -11.45 -31.84
C LYS A 125 28.39 -10.93 -31.65
N ASP A 126 28.65 -10.11 -30.63
CA ASP A 126 29.98 -9.57 -30.35
C ASP A 126 30.98 -10.70 -30.01
N LYS A 127 30.53 -11.71 -29.25
CA LYS A 127 31.35 -12.90 -28.97
C LYS A 127 31.66 -13.74 -30.20
N SER A 128 30.71 -13.89 -31.14
CA SER A 128 31.00 -14.62 -32.38
C SER A 128 31.94 -13.84 -33.31
N MET A 129 31.92 -12.50 -33.28
CA MET A 129 32.80 -11.66 -34.10
C MET A 129 34.22 -11.56 -33.52
N ALA A 130 34.41 -11.80 -32.22
CA ALA A 130 35.72 -11.84 -31.56
C ALA A 130 36.43 -13.20 -31.69
N LEU A 131 35.81 -14.19 -32.37
CA LEU A 131 36.36 -15.53 -32.60
C LEU A 131 36.74 -15.77 -34.07
N TYR A 132 36.66 -14.74 -34.92
CA TYR A 132 37.15 -14.71 -36.30
C TYR A 132 38.31 -13.72 -36.41
#